data_AF-A0A2Y9KWG2-F1
#
_entry.id   AF-A0A2Y9KWG2-F1
#
_cell.length_a   1.000
_cell.length_b   1.000
_cell.length_c   1.000
_cell.angle_alpha   90.00
_cell.angle_beta   90.00
_cell.angle_gamma   90.00
#
_symmetry.space_group_name_H-M   'P 1'
#
loop_
_entity.id
_entity.type
_entity.pdbx_description
1 polymer ?
#
loop_
_entity_poly.entity_id
_entity_poly.type
_entity_poly.pdbx_seq_one_letter_code
_entity_poly.pdbx_strand_id
1 'polypeptide(L)'
;MERLEIQRIEKEKWHQLEAKDLERRNEELEELCLLEGCFPEAEKLKRDTRLLSQWKHYIQCDGSPDPSISPEINTFISLWKEETNETLEEVIAKSKLVLNLIEKLKLILLETPPYDLEDKNIKQYQGSILELQELLHLKFNKATEILLRQASTLADLDSGSMEKVIQDENVTLYVWANLKKNPRYKSVRFSETQIGFEIPRILATSDIALRLLHTHYDHVTPLCPVPTSLREYTATVNHLVKDEVKYEETAIDKELQEEGKQQENESNSVHEEETKFEEQSGSEVQTSFVPEDSEATKCELEMNLLSETVLSGKHWQTDGISNVSYKPEDRLITFSLETLGPVTLIQDAHINMPFQSWELTPLDVDKVLLTVTTVFTTIQIQIKENLCLLASITLSNKKHFSILEGKWMTPISFICALKEAGLNIFPSEHSHFYVVINYKDPLIEMKAYRQLALLSSAFAFGWSKWNIVCSSNKVIVKLKEHLSEKPIQKPNWTLLMFSGDRAQRLKINENSETFSEALKEETEFHSTLYHMVKDFASQKAMEKIRSSSCQLIDSVCYMLLSTRVLSYS
;
A
#
# COMPACT_ATOMS: atom_id res chain seq x y z
N MET A 1 -23.59 50.95 -11.58
CA MET A 1 -24.89 50.49 -11.06
C MET A 1 -24.99 48.98 -11.27
N GLU A 2 -25.43 48.49 -12.44
CA GLU A 2 -25.71 47.05 -12.69
C GLU A 2 -24.67 46.05 -12.18
N ARG A 3 -23.36 46.23 -12.45
CA ARG A 3 -22.31 45.31 -11.94
C ARG A 3 -22.28 45.18 -10.40
N LEU A 4 -22.52 46.26 -9.67
CA LEU A 4 -22.55 46.24 -8.19
C LEU A 4 -23.83 45.57 -7.68
N GLU A 5 -24.91 45.67 -8.43
CA GLU A 5 -26.21 45.09 -8.10
C GLU A 5 -26.22 43.58 -8.37
N ILE A 6 -25.60 43.13 -9.46
CA ILE A 6 -25.31 41.71 -9.73
C ILE A 6 -24.43 41.13 -8.62
N GLN A 7 -23.32 41.78 -8.27
CA GLN A 7 -22.44 41.33 -7.18
C GLN A 7 -23.17 41.25 -5.83
N ARG A 8 -24.09 42.20 -5.55
CA ARG A 8 -24.91 42.15 -4.34
C ARG A 8 -25.85 40.94 -4.36
N ILE A 9 -26.55 40.68 -5.47
CA ILE A 9 -27.46 39.54 -5.62
C ILE A 9 -26.70 38.21 -5.53
N GLU A 10 -25.52 38.11 -6.13
CA GLU A 10 -24.65 36.93 -6.03
C GLU A 10 -24.20 36.69 -4.58
N LYS A 11 -23.78 37.74 -3.87
CA LYS A 11 -23.40 37.65 -2.45
C LYS A 11 -24.58 37.31 -1.54
N GLU A 12 -25.76 37.84 -1.81
CA GLU A 12 -26.98 37.55 -1.04
C GLU A 12 -27.44 36.10 -1.24
N LYS A 13 -27.39 35.58 -2.47
CA LYS A 13 -27.58 34.16 -2.77
C LYS A 13 -26.53 33.28 -2.10
N TRP A 14 -25.27 33.70 -2.08
CA TRP A 14 -24.19 32.96 -1.42
C TRP A 14 -24.44 32.83 0.08
N HIS A 15 -24.81 33.91 0.77
CA HIS A 15 -25.15 33.85 2.19
C HIS A 15 -26.41 33.02 2.49
N GLN A 16 -27.40 32.97 1.58
CA GLN A 16 -28.55 32.07 1.71
C GLN A 16 -28.15 30.59 1.60
N LEU A 17 -27.17 30.26 0.75
CA LEU A 17 -26.61 28.90 0.68
C LEU A 17 -25.77 28.56 1.92
N GLU A 18 -25.00 29.51 2.45
CA GLU A 18 -24.23 29.33 3.70
C GLU A 18 -25.15 29.05 4.91
N ALA A 19 -26.29 29.74 5.01
CA ALA A 19 -27.27 29.48 6.06
C ALA A 19 -27.87 28.05 5.95
N LYS A 20 -28.24 27.62 4.74
CA LYS A 20 -28.78 26.27 4.48
C LYS A 20 -27.78 25.14 4.75
N ASP A 21 -26.51 25.33 4.39
CA ASP A 21 -25.45 24.36 4.71
C ASP A 21 -25.27 24.28 6.23
N LEU A 22 -25.22 25.42 6.93
CA LEU A 22 -25.10 25.45 8.39
C LEU A 22 -26.27 24.77 9.12
N GLU A 23 -27.51 24.94 8.64
CA GLU A 23 -28.70 24.28 9.17
C GLU A 23 -28.65 22.74 8.99
N ARG A 24 -28.15 22.25 7.85
CA ARG A 24 -28.09 20.80 7.54
C ARG A 24 -26.82 20.11 8.03
N ARG A 25 -25.76 20.86 8.33
CA ARG A 25 -24.39 20.34 8.53
C ARG A 25 -24.30 19.21 9.54
N ASN A 26 -24.97 19.34 10.68
CA ASN A 26 -24.93 18.31 11.73
C ASN A 26 -25.63 17.04 11.25
N GLU A 27 -26.84 17.15 10.70
CA GLU A 27 -27.60 16.01 10.12
C GLU A 27 -26.81 15.29 9.01
N GLU A 28 -26.12 16.03 8.13
CA GLU A 28 -25.30 15.45 7.07
C GLU A 28 -24.05 14.72 7.60
N LEU A 29 -23.43 15.23 8.67
CA LEU A 29 -22.27 14.62 9.30
C LEU A 29 -22.65 13.41 10.14
N GLU A 30 -23.79 13.44 10.85
CA GLU A 30 -24.37 12.30 11.54
C GLU A 30 -24.73 11.16 10.56
N GLU A 31 -25.42 11.45 9.45
CA GLU A 31 -25.71 10.42 8.43
C GLU A 31 -24.43 9.86 7.81
N LEU A 32 -23.41 10.70 7.55
CA LEU A 32 -22.12 10.20 7.07
C LEU A 32 -21.42 9.30 8.10
N CYS A 33 -21.43 9.67 9.39
CA CYS A 33 -20.83 8.87 10.46
C CYS A 33 -21.47 7.48 10.55
N LEU A 34 -22.80 7.40 10.46
CA LEU A 34 -23.55 6.14 10.41
C LEU A 34 -23.17 5.29 9.17
N LEU A 35 -22.98 5.91 8.00
CA LEU A 35 -22.54 5.23 6.78
C LEU A 35 -21.09 4.75 6.86
N GLU A 36 -20.18 5.52 7.49
CA GLU A 36 -18.80 5.11 7.73
C GLU A 36 -18.67 3.97 8.76
N GLY A 37 -19.76 3.61 9.46
CA GLY A 37 -19.86 2.39 10.28
C GLY A 37 -19.55 1.08 9.53
N CYS A 38 -19.57 1.09 8.20
CA CYS A 38 -19.11 -0.05 7.38
C CYS A 38 -17.61 -0.35 7.52
N PHE A 39 -16.75 0.63 7.79
CA PHE A 39 -15.30 0.41 7.93
C PHE A 39 -14.92 -0.45 9.16
N PRO A 40 -15.38 -0.16 10.40
CA PRO A 40 -15.12 -1.03 11.54
C PRO A 40 -15.81 -2.40 11.41
N GLU A 41 -16.95 -2.50 10.70
CA GLU A 41 -17.57 -3.79 10.38
C GLU A 41 -16.69 -4.64 9.44
N ALA A 42 -16.17 -4.04 8.37
CA ALA A 42 -15.25 -4.71 7.45
C ALA A 42 -13.97 -5.18 8.17
N GLU A 43 -13.41 -4.38 9.07
CA GLU A 43 -12.24 -4.77 9.87
C GLU A 43 -12.55 -5.91 10.86
N LYS A 44 -13.77 -5.95 11.43
CA LYS A 44 -14.22 -7.12 12.20
C LYS A 44 -14.29 -8.37 11.32
N LEU A 45 -14.86 -8.29 10.12
CA LEU A 45 -14.90 -9.42 9.18
C LEU A 45 -13.50 -9.89 8.77
N LYS A 46 -12.51 -8.99 8.65
CA LYS A 46 -11.10 -9.36 8.44
C LYS A 46 -10.52 -10.12 9.64
N ARG A 47 -10.82 -9.72 10.88
CA ARG A 47 -10.42 -10.49 12.09
C ARG A 47 -11.03 -11.88 12.11
N ASP A 48 -12.33 -11.98 11.89
CA ASP A 48 -13.06 -13.26 11.87
C ASP A 48 -12.53 -14.19 10.77
N THR A 49 -12.16 -13.64 9.61
CA THR A 49 -11.51 -14.37 8.50
C THR A 49 -10.11 -14.88 8.87
N ARG A 50 -9.31 -14.07 9.59
CA ARG A 50 -7.97 -14.46 10.09
C ARG A 50 -8.08 -15.60 11.11
N LEU A 51 -8.99 -15.48 12.09
CA LEU A 51 -9.27 -16.52 13.08
C LEU A 51 -9.77 -17.83 12.44
N LEU A 52 -10.68 -17.74 11.46
CA LEU A 52 -11.15 -18.91 10.71
C LEU A 52 -10.03 -19.59 9.92
N SER A 53 -9.05 -18.83 9.44
CA SER A 53 -7.90 -19.37 8.70
C SER A 53 -6.93 -20.12 9.63
N GLN A 54 -6.66 -19.58 10.82
CA GLN A 54 -5.91 -20.27 11.88
C GLN A 54 -6.62 -21.57 12.31
N TRP A 55 -7.94 -21.52 12.53
CA TRP A 55 -8.73 -22.69 12.90
C TRP A 55 -8.76 -23.78 11.82
N LYS A 56 -8.80 -23.39 10.53
CA LYS A 56 -8.68 -24.33 9.41
C LYS A 56 -7.32 -25.02 9.39
N HIS A 57 -6.23 -24.29 9.60
CA HIS A 57 -4.89 -24.86 9.64
C HIS A 57 -4.74 -25.87 10.80
N TYR A 58 -5.22 -25.51 12.00
CA TYR A 58 -5.27 -26.40 13.17
C TYR A 58 -6.03 -27.72 12.91
N ILE A 59 -7.06 -27.71 12.04
CA ILE A 59 -7.81 -28.92 11.68
C ILE A 59 -7.13 -29.75 10.58
N GLN A 60 -6.38 -29.10 9.68
CA GLN A 60 -5.77 -29.79 8.55
C GLN A 60 -4.67 -30.77 8.97
N CYS A 61 -3.96 -30.50 10.07
CA CYS A 61 -2.94 -31.39 10.64
C CYS A 61 -1.94 -31.95 9.59
N ASP A 62 -1.55 -31.12 8.61
CA ASP A 62 -0.71 -31.52 7.48
C ASP A 62 0.78 -31.69 7.86
N GLY A 63 1.15 -31.36 9.11
CA GLY A 63 2.50 -31.44 9.64
C GLY A 63 3.39 -30.24 9.28
N SER A 64 2.86 -29.23 8.58
CA SER A 64 3.53 -27.95 8.44
C SER A 64 3.38 -27.11 9.72
N PRO A 65 4.41 -26.34 10.12
CA PRO A 65 4.36 -25.52 11.34
C PRO A 65 3.52 -24.26 11.14
N ASP A 66 2.76 -23.84 12.15
CA ASP A 66 2.03 -22.57 12.13
C ASP A 66 3.00 -21.38 12.35
N PRO A 67 3.12 -20.43 11.40
CA PRO A 67 3.89 -19.19 11.58
C PRO A 67 3.52 -18.36 12.82
N SER A 68 2.28 -18.48 13.29
CA SER A 68 1.77 -17.80 14.48
C SER A 68 2.34 -18.40 15.78
N ILE A 69 2.84 -19.64 15.73
CA ILE A 69 3.22 -20.44 16.89
C ILE A 69 4.75 -20.60 16.95
N SER A 70 5.40 -19.70 17.72
CA SER A 70 6.88 -19.66 17.87
C SER A 70 7.53 -21.02 18.17
N PRO A 71 7.03 -21.88 19.08
CA PRO A 71 7.61 -23.19 19.32
C PRO A 71 7.68 -24.10 18.09
N GLU A 72 6.69 -24.05 17.19
CA GLU A 72 6.64 -24.90 16.00
C GLU A 72 7.67 -24.46 14.96
N ILE A 73 7.78 -23.15 14.71
CA ILE A 73 8.81 -22.57 13.85
C ILE A 73 10.22 -22.87 14.39
N ASN A 74 10.45 -22.69 15.70
CA ASN A 74 11.75 -22.99 16.31
C ASN A 74 12.10 -24.49 16.26
N THR A 75 11.10 -25.37 16.40
CA THR A 75 11.26 -26.82 16.26
C THR A 75 11.59 -27.18 14.81
N PHE A 76 10.87 -26.61 13.83
CA PHE A 76 11.15 -26.80 12.40
C PHE A 76 12.56 -26.33 12.01
N ILE A 77 12.95 -25.13 12.43
CA ILE A 77 14.31 -24.57 12.21
C ILE A 77 15.37 -25.50 12.79
N SER A 78 15.17 -26.01 14.01
CA SER A 78 16.11 -26.89 14.69
C SER A 78 16.24 -28.25 13.99
N LEU A 79 15.11 -28.92 13.74
CA LEU A 79 15.08 -30.21 13.05
C LEU A 79 15.69 -30.12 11.65
N TRP A 80 15.33 -29.09 10.88
CA TRP A 80 15.92 -28.93 9.55
C TRP A 80 17.41 -28.65 9.67
N LYS A 81 17.88 -27.82 10.61
CA LYS A 81 19.32 -27.53 10.79
C LYS A 81 20.18 -28.76 11.09
N GLU A 82 19.63 -29.77 11.78
CA GLU A 82 20.29 -31.05 12.09
C GLU A 82 20.47 -31.96 10.86
N GLU A 83 19.57 -31.88 9.88
CA GLU A 83 19.71 -32.63 8.62
C GLU A 83 20.93 -32.13 7.82
N THR A 84 21.80 -33.05 7.45
CA THR A 84 23.14 -32.73 6.90
C THR A 84 23.43 -33.30 5.52
N ASN A 85 22.66 -34.30 5.07
CA ASN A 85 22.94 -35.07 3.84
C ASN A 85 21.79 -34.94 2.82
N GLU A 86 21.29 -33.73 2.59
CA GLU A 86 20.25 -33.47 1.59
C GLU A 86 20.85 -33.13 0.23
N THR A 87 20.24 -33.66 -0.82
CA THR A 87 20.47 -33.27 -2.22
C THR A 87 19.90 -31.88 -2.52
N LEU A 88 20.29 -31.30 -3.65
CA LEU A 88 19.75 -30.00 -4.08
C LEU A 88 18.26 -30.09 -4.39
N GLU A 89 17.82 -31.19 -5.00
CA GLU A 89 16.44 -31.50 -5.29
C GLU A 89 15.57 -31.56 -4.01
N GLU A 90 16.08 -32.18 -2.93
CA GLU A 90 15.40 -32.22 -1.62
C GLU A 90 15.36 -30.84 -0.94
N VAL A 91 16.46 -30.07 -0.99
CA VAL A 91 16.49 -28.69 -0.46
C VAL A 91 15.53 -27.78 -1.23
N ILE A 92 15.42 -27.93 -2.55
CA ILE A 92 14.46 -27.18 -3.38
C ILE A 92 13.02 -27.59 -3.05
N ALA A 93 12.74 -28.88 -2.82
CA ALA A 93 11.41 -29.30 -2.39
C ALA A 93 11.01 -28.68 -1.04
N LYS A 94 11.91 -28.66 -0.05
CA LYS A 94 11.66 -28.03 1.26
C LYS A 94 11.66 -26.50 1.23
N SER A 95 12.38 -25.87 0.29
CA SER A 95 12.40 -24.40 0.17
C SER A 95 11.02 -23.82 -0.08
N LYS A 96 10.12 -24.54 -0.79
CA LYS A 96 8.74 -24.12 -1.03
C LYS A 96 7.95 -23.92 0.26
N LEU A 97 8.11 -24.83 1.23
CA LEU A 97 7.51 -24.69 2.55
C LEU A 97 8.12 -23.47 3.28
N VAL A 98 9.44 -23.34 3.29
CA VAL A 98 10.16 -22.25 3.98
C VAL A 98 9.74 -20.87 3.43
N LEU A 99 9.63 -20.74 2.11
CA LEU A 99 9.18 -19.52 1.45
C LEU A 99 7.73 -19.19 1.81
N ASN A 100 6.83 -20.19 1.87
CA ASN A 100 5.46 -19.96 2.32
C ASN A 100 5.35 -19.60 3.82
N LEU A 101 6.23 -20.12 4.67
CA LEU A 101 6.31 -19.69 6.08
C LEU A 101 6.77 -18.23 6.19
N ILE A 102 7.80 -17.83 5.42
CA ILE A 102 8.29 -16.45 5.34
C ILE A 102 7.19 -15.51 4.81
N GLU A 103 6.48 -15.90 3.75
CA GLU A 103 5.35 -15.17 3.17
C GLU A 103 4.23 -14.96 4.20
N LYS A 104 3.79 -16.02 4.89
CA LYS A 104 2.78 -15.93 5.97
C LYS A 104 3.24 -15.02 7.11
N LEU A 105 4.49 -15.09 7.56
CA LEU A 105 5.05 -14.19 8.58
C LEU A 105 5.03 -12.73 8.12
N LYS A 106 5.41 -12.45 6.86
CA LYS A 106 5.32 -11.11 6.27
C LYS A 106 3.88 -10.61 6.19
N LEU A 107 2.93 -11.45 5.77
CA LEU A 107 1.51 -11.09 5.71
C LEU A 107 0.92 -10.84 7.10
N ILE A 108 1.26 -11.62 8.13
CA ILE A 108 0.84 -11.35 9.52
C ILE A 108 1.28 -9.95 9.96
N LEU A 109 2.51 -9.54 9.64
CA LEU A 109 3.07 -8.23 9.97
C LEU A 109 2.44 -7.06 9.17
N LEU A 110 1.89 -7.32 7.99
CA LEU A 110 1.30 -6.29 7.10
C LEU A 110 -0.22 -6.18 7.24
N GLU A 111 -0.93 -7.31 7.40
CA GLU A 111 -2.39 -7.39 7.45
C GLU A 111 -2.98 -7.24 8.86
N THR A 112 -2.16 -7.36 9.91
CA THR A 112 -2.62 -7.18 11.29
C THR A 112 -2.47 -5.72 11.72
N PRO A 113 -3.55 -5.05 12.20
CA PRO A 113 -3.45 -3.68 12.68
C PRO A 113 -2.38 -3.49 13.76
N PRO A 114 -1.63 -2.38 13.80
CA PRO A 114 -0.51 -2.20 14.73
C PRO A 114 -0.87 -2.28 16.22
N TYR A 115 -2.14 -2.06 16.57
CA TYR A 115 -2.66 -2.18 17.94
C TYR A 115 -3.09 -3.61 18.32
N ASP A 116 -3.28 -4.49 17.33
CA ASP A 116 -3.51 -5.93 17.53
C ASP A 116 -2.15 -6.70 17.62
N LEU A 117 -1.00 -6.02 17.45
CA LEU A 117 0.35 -6.60 17.51
C LEU A 117 1.17 -6.08 18.70
N GLU A 118 1.57 -6.97 19.61
CA GLU A 118 2.58 -6.66 20.64
C GLU A 118 3.98 -6.50 20.03
N ASP A 119 4.77 -5.53 20.51
CA ASP A 119 6.17 -5.30 20.08
C ASP A 119 7.06 -6.55 20.19
N LYS A 120 6.76 -7.43 21.16
CA LYS A 120 7.44 -8.72 21.34
C LYS A 120 7.17 -9.65 20.16
N ASN A 121 5.92 -9.73 19.71
CA ASN A 121 5.50 -10.60 18.61
C ASN A 121 6.06 -10.08 17.27
N ILE A 122 6.09 -8.75 17.07
CA ILE A 122 6.73 -8.13 15.89
C ILE A 122 8.20 -8.54 15.79
N LYS A 123 8.97 -8.35 16.87
CA LYS A 123 10.40 -8.72 16.93
C LYS A 123 10.61 -10.22 16.74
N GLN A 124 9.73 -11.05 17.30
CA GLN A 124 9.78 -12.50 17.14
C GLN A 124 9.56 -12.91 15.68
N TYR A 125 8.51 -12.42 15.02
CA TYR A 125 8.23 -12.75 13.62
C TYR A 125 9.34 -12.26 12.69
N GLN A 126 9.88 -11.06 12.90
CA GLN A 126 11.04 -10.56 12.16
C GLN A 126 12.27 -11.45 12.36
N GLY A 127 12.55 -11.88 13.60
CA GLY A 127 13.62 -12.82 13.91
C GLY A 127 13.45 -14.17 13.21
N SER A 128 12.25 -14.76 13.26
CA SER A 128 11.92 -16.01 12.57
C SER A 128 12.06 -15.90 11.05
N ILE A 129 11.69 -14.77 10.44
CA ILE A 129 11.93 -14.54 9.00
C ILE A 129 13.44 -14.59 8.71
N LEU A 130 14.26 -13.85 9.46
CA LEU A 130 15.72 -13.82 9.27
C LEU A 130 16.35 -15.22 9.44
N GLU A 131 16.00 -15.95 10.50
CA GLU A 131 16.51 -17.30 10.74
C GLU A 131 16.13 -18.29 9.61
N LEU A 132 14.89 -18.21 9.08
CA LEU A 132 14.46 -19.03 7.94
C LEU A 132 15.22 -18.66 6.65
N GLN A 133 15.46 -17.36 6.41
CA GLN A 133 16.25 -16.87 5.26
C GLN A 133 17.70 -17.35 5.32
N GLU A 134 18.36 -17.20 6.48
CA GLU A 134 19.74 -17.64 6.70
C GLU A 134 19.87 -19.17 6.61
N LEU A 135 18.93 -19.92 7.20
CA LEU A 135 18.91 -21.38 7.14
C LEU A 135 18.73 -21.89 5.70
N LEU A 136 17.82 -21.29 4.93
CA LEU A 136 17.63 -21.63 3.51
C LEU A 136 18.93 -21.42 2.70
N HIS A 137 19.62 -20.29 2.89
CA HIS A 137 20.89 -20.03 2.24
C HIS A 137 21.98 -21.03 2.66
N LEU A 138 22.09 -21.34 3.97
CA LEU A 138 23.00 -22.35 4.49
C LEU A 138 22.74 -23.74 3.88
N LYS A 139 21.46 -24.11 3.69
CA LYS A 139 21.04 -25.39 3.10
C LYS A 139 21.44 -25.51 1.64
N PHE A 140 21.20 -24.47 0.82
CA PHE A 140 21.72 -24.43 -0.55
C PHE A 140 23.24 -24.56 -0.60
N ASN A 141 23.97 -23.97 0.34
CA ASN A 141 25.44 -24.09 0.41
C ASN A 141 25.89 -25.52 0.73
N LYS A 142 25.32 -26.18 1.75
CA LYS A 142 25.61 -27.58 2.08
C LYS A 142 25.30 -28.53 0.92
N ALA A 143 24.13 -28.40 0.30
CA ALA A 143 23.74 -29.26 -0.82
C ALA A 143 24.60 -29.01 -2.09
N THR A 144 25.05 -27.78 -2.31
CA THR A 144 26.07 -27.48 -3.36
C THR A 144 27.39 -28.19 -3.05
N GLU A 145 27.84 -28.20 -1.80
CA GLU A 145 29.08 -28.89 -1.40
C GLU A 145 28.97 -30.41 -1.64
N ILE A 146 27.84 -31.02 -1.25
CA ILE A 146 27.57 -32.45 -1.46
C ILE A 146 27.60 -32.80 -2.95
N LEU A 147 26.98 -31.97 -3.81
CA LEU A 147 27.03 -32.13 -5.26
C LEU A 147 28.47 -32.08 -5.78
N LEU A 148 29.26 -31.08 -5.36
CA LEU A 148 30.64 -30.89 -5.83
C LEU A 148 31.59 -32.00 -5.39
N ARG A 149 31.34 -32.66 -4.25
CA ARG A 149 32.07 -33.88 -3.84
C ARG A 149 31.93 -35.04 -4.84
N GLN A 150 30.92 -35.01 -5.70
CA GLN A 150 30.65 -36.02 -6.75
C GLN A 150 30.98 -35.52 -8.16
N ALA A 151 31.58 -34.33 -8.31
CA ALA A 151 31.75 -33.66 -9.60
C ALA A 151 32.51 -34.49 -10.65
N SER A 152 33.49 -35.30 -10.26
CA SER A 152 34.23 -36.19 -11.16
C SER A 152 33.38 -37.32 -11.74
N THR A 153 32.38 -37.80 -11.01
CA THR A 153 31.41 -38.81 -11.46
C THR A 153 30.34 -38.20 -12.35
N LEU A 154 30.05 -36.91 -12.17
CA LEU A 154 29.08 -36.10 -12.92
C LEU A 154 29.75 -35.30 -14.04
N ALA A 155 30.99 -35.63 -14.40
CA ALA A 155 31.72 -34.99 -15.49
C ALA A 155 31.16 -35.46 -16.84
N ASP A 156 30.79 -34.53 -17.70
CA ASP A 156 30.42 -34.84 -19.08
C ASP A 156 31.66 -35.30 -19.87
N LEU A 157 31.50 -36.32 -20.71
CA LEU A 157 32.59 -36.99 -21.41
C LEU A 157 33.19 -36.14 -22.53
N ASP A 158 32.37 -35.30 -23.19
CA ASP A 158 32.80 -34.49 -24.34
C ASP A 158 33.46 -33.18 -23.89
N SER A 159 32.78 -32.43 -23.02
CA SER A 159 33.29 -31.20 -22.42
C SER A 159 34.42 -31.47 -21.43
N GLY A 160 34.43 -32.62 -20.74
CA GLY A 160 35.39 -32.99 -19.68
C GLY A 160 35.27 -32.16 -18.40
N SER A 161 34.13 -31.51 -18.18
CA SER A 161 33.82 -30.69 -17.01
C SER A 161 32.47 -31.12 -16.43
N MET A 162 32.18 -30.75 -15.19
CA MET A 162 30.85 -30.97 -14.62
C MET A 162 29.92 -29.83 -15.02
N GLU A 163 28.68 -30.17 -15.42
CA GLU A 163 27.57 -29.24 -15.56
C GLU A 163 26.32 -29.83 -14.88
N LYS A 164 25.56 -29.01 -14.14
CA LYS A 164 24.25 -29.36 -13.59
C LYS A 164 23.36 -28.12 -13.58
N VAL A 165 22.19 -28.24 -14.20
CA VAL A 165 21.12 -27.24 -14.18
C VAL A 165 19.92 -27.83 -13.45
N ILE A 166 19.31 -27.06 -12.55
CA ILE A 166 18.03 -27.41 -11.88
C ILE A 166 17.12 -26.20 -11.99
N GLN A 167 15.95 -26.38 -12.61
CA GLN A 167 14.90 -25.37 -12.74
C GLN A 167 13.71 -25.77 -11.86
N ASP A 168 13.28 -24.84 -11.03
CA ASP A 168 12.06 -24.93 -10.20
C ASP A 168 11.33 -23.57 -10.22
N GLU A 169 10.11 -23.55 -9.69
CA GLU A 169 9.23 -22.37 -9.62
C GLU A 169 9.88 -21.16 -8.92
N ASN A 170 10.61 -21.38 -7.82
CA ASN A 170 11.17 -20.30 -7.00
C ASN A 170 12.66 -20.03 -7.26
N VAL A 171 13.37 -20.99 -7.86
CA VAL A 171 14.82 -20.99 -7.98
C VAL A 171 15.24 -21.63 -9.30
N THR A 172 16.19 -21.02 -10.00
CA THR A 172 17.00 -21.71 -11.00
C THR A 172 18.45 -21.74 -10.56
N LEU A 173 19.02 -22.95 -10.52
CA LEU A 173 20.37 -23.22 -10.07
C LEU A 173 21.22 -23.75 -11.23
N TYR A 174 22.39 -23.15 -11.40
CA TYR A 174 23.42 -23.60 -12.33
C TYR A 174 24.70 -23.89 -11.56
N VAL A 175 25.28 -25.07 -11.75
CA VAL A 175 26.57 -25.46 -11.15
C VAL A 175 27.49 -25.97 -12.25
N TRP A 176 28.71 -25.43 -12.29
CA TRP A 176 29.77 -25.86 -13.19
C TRP A 176 31.07 -26.10 -12.43
N ALA A 177 31.83 -27.15 -12.77
CA ALA A 177 33.15 -27.41 -12.18
C ALA A 177 34.22 -27.66 -13.24
N ASN A 178 35.36 -26.96 -13.12
CA ASN A 178 36.48 -26.99 -14.05
C ASN A 178 37.40 -28.20 -13.80
N LEU A 179 37.03 -29.35 -14.33
CA LEU A 179 37.84 -30.57 -14.19
C LEU A 179 38.93 -30.67 -15.29
N LYS A 180 38.68 -30.10 -16.48
CA LYS A 180 39.58 -30.15 -17.65
C LYS A 180 40.74 -29.16 -17.63
N LYS A 181 40.62 -28.05 -16.89
CA LYS A 181 41.65 -27.00 -16.72
C LYS A 181 42.26 -26.46 -18.02
N ASN A 182 41.43 -26.30 -19.05
CA ASN A 182 41.89 -25.91 -20.39
C ASN A 182 41.89 -24.37 -20.56
N PRO A 183 43.05 -23.70 -20.70
CA PRO A 183 43.12 -22.23 -20.85
C PRO A 183 42.51 -21.69 -22.15
N ARG A 184 42.15 -22.56 -23.10
CA ARG A 184 41.40 -22.21 -24.32
C ARG A 184 39.89 -22.17 -24.09
N TYR A 185 39.39 -22.81 -23.03
CA TYR A 185 37.96 -22.92 -22.73
C TYR A 185 37.61 -21.93 -21.61
N LYS A 186 37.33 -20.68 -22.01
CA LYS A 186 37.05 -19.56 -21.08
C LYS A 186 35.59 -19.14 -21.04
N SER A 187 34.87 -19.32 -22.13
CA SER A 187 33.44 -19.04 -22.23
C SER A 187 32.70 -20.34 -21.94
N VAL A 188 31.87 -20.32 -20.89
CA VAL A 188 30.99 -21.41 -20.52
C VAL A 188 29.56 -20.95 -20.77
N ARG A 189 28.78 -21.75 -21.49
CA ARG A 189 27.33 -21.59 -21.59
C ARG A 189 26.70 -22.85 -21.05
N PHE A 190 25.66 -22.69 -20.24
CA PHE A 190 24.90 -23.83 -19.73
C PHE A 190 24.03 -24.37 -20.86
N SER A 191 24.11 -25.68 -21.04
CA SER A 191 23.35 -26.43 -22.02
C SER A 191 21.86 -26.08 -21.92
N GLU A 192 21.19 -25.96 -23.06
CA GLU A 192 19.76 -25.62 -23.17
C GLU A 192 19.36 -24.20 -22.69
N THR A 193 20.30 -23.33 -22.31
CA THR A 193 19.98 -21.95 -21.86
C THR A 193 20.78 -20.86 -22.56
N GLN A 194 20.31 -19.61 -22.45
CA GLN A 194 21.06 -18.42 -22.86
C GLN A 194 22.05 -17.93 -21.78
N ILE A 195 22.12 -18.62 -20.62
CA ILE A 195 22.96 -18.21 -19.50
C ILE A 195 24.38 -18.78 -19.69
N GLY A 196 25.36 -17.90 -19.50
CA GLY A 196 26.76 -18.23 -19.58
C GLY A 196 27.62 -17.16 -18.93
N PHE A 197 28.89 -17.47 -18.78
CA PHE A 197 29.89 -16.61 -18.16
C PHE A 197 31.24 -16.79 -18.83
N GLU A 198 32.10 -15.78 -18.74
CA GLU A 198 33.49 -15.86 -19.19
C GLU A 198 34.44 -15.74 -18.00
N ILE A 199 35.43 -16.63 -17.91
CA ILE A 199 36.42 -16.61 -16.84
C ILE A 199 37.80 -16.13 -17.32
N PRO A 200 38.54 -15.37 -16.48
CA PRO A 200 39.94 -15.06 -16.73
C PRO A 200 40.79 -16.32 -16.96
N ARG A 201 41.83 -16.20 -17.79
CA ARG A 201 42.72 -17.32 -18.16
C ARG A 201 43.32 -18.05 -16.94
N ILE A 202 43.57 -17.32 -15.85
CA ILE A 202 44.12 -17.85 -14.60
C ILE A 202 43.14 -18.87 -13.99
N LEU A 203 41.86 -18.50 -13.88
CA LEU A 203 40.81 -19.38 -13.36
C LEU A 203 40.54 -20.58 -14.27
N ALA A 204 40.65 -20.41 -15.59
CA ALA A 204 40.50 -21.51 -16.55
C ALA A 204 41.54 -22.63 -16.38
N THR A 205 42.66 -22.38 -15.69
CA THR A 205 43.68 -23.37 -15.32
C THR A 205 43.61 -23.87 -13.88
N SER A 206 42.68 -23.35 -13.07
CA SER A 206 42.55 -23.65 -11.64
C SER A 206 41.42 -24.64 -11.35
N ASP A 207 41.53 -25.34 -10.23
CA ASP A 207 40.43 -26.07 -9.59
C ASP A 207 39.38 -25.08 -9.08
N ILE A 208 38.39 -24.76 -9.91
CA ILE A 208 37.27 -23.89 -9.55
C ILE A 208 35.93 -24.56 -9.87
N ALA A 209 34.95 -24.24 -9.05
CA ALA A 209 33.54 -24.43 -9.36
C ALA A 209 32.82 -23.08 -9.27
N LEU A 210 31.80 -22.90 -10.10
CA LEU A 210 30.99 -21.69 -10.14
C LEU A 210 29.51 -22.08 -10.00
N ARG A 211 28.81 -21.38 -9.11
CA ARG A 211 27.37 -21.51 -8.90
C ARG A 211 26.69 -20.20 -9.27
N LEU A 212 25.70 -20.25 -10.16
CA LEU A 212 24.72 -19.18 -10.33
C LEU A 212 23.42 -19.63 -9.66
N LEU A 213 22.92 -18.84 -8.72
CA LEU A 213 21.65 -19.06 -8.02
C LEU A 213 20.73 -17.89 -8.37
N HIS A 214 19.77 -18.13 -9.25
CA HIS A 214 18.73 -17.17 -9.60
C HIS A 214 17.49 -17.44 -8.74
N THR A 215 17.04 -16.47 -7.95
CA THR A 215 15.88 -16.59 -7.06
C THR A 215 14.76 -15.68 -7.53
N HIS A 216 13.52 -16.15 -7.43
CA HIS A 216 12.31 -15.32 -7.65
C HIS A 216 11.81 -14.69 -6.33
N TYR A 217 12.73 -14.53 -5.36
CA TYR A 217 12.50 -13.94 -4.05
C TYR A 217 13.76 -13.16 -3.62
N ASP A 218 13.58 -12.13 -2.80
CA ASP A 218 14.68 -11.34 -2.24
C ASP A 218 14.88 -11.61 -0.74
N HIS A 219 15.99 -12.27 -0.42
CA HIS A 219 16.52 -12.50 0.93
C HIS A 219 17.88 -11.81 1.14
N VAL A 220 18.29 -10.91 0.25
CA VAL A 220 19.57 -10.19 0.29
C VAL A 220 19.37 -8.75 0.72
N THR A 221 18.30 -8.10 0.26
CA THR A 221 17.88 -6.80 0.78
C THR A 221 17.42 -6.94 2.23
N PRO A 222 17.89 -6.09 3.16
CA PRO A 222 17.46 -6.12 4.55
C PRO A 222 15.94 -5.99 4.69
N LEU A 223 15.35 -6.66 5.70
CA LEU A 223 13.95 -6.44 6.05
C LEU A 223 13.76 -4.97 6.44
N CYS A 224 12.87 -4.25 5.74
CA CYS A 224 12.47 -2.91 6.17
C CYS A 224 11.91 -2.97 7.60
N PRO A 225 12.27 -2.02 8.48
CA PRO A 225 11.52 -1.80 9.71
C PRO A 225 10.04 -1.60 9.39
N VAL A 226 9.15 -2.17 10.21
CA VAL A 226 7.72 -1.86 10.11
C VAL A 226 7.55 -0.35 10.32
N PRO A 227 6.93 0.41 9.39
CA PRO A 227 6.85 1.86 9.50
C PRO A 227 6.15 2.28 10.80
N THR A 228 6.87 2.98 11.67
CA THR A 228 6.34 3.48 12.94
C THR A 228 5.21 4.50 12.71
N SER A 229 5.23 5.21 11.58
CA SER A 229 4.23 6.21 11.16
C SER A 229 2.79 5.65 11.02
N LEU A 230 2.62 4.35 10.74
CA LEU A 230 1.28 3.72 10.75
C LEU A 230 0.59 3.76 12.13
N ARG A 231 1.35 3.93 13.22
CA ARG A 231 0.80 4.16 14.57
C ARG A 231 0.19 5.55 14.69
N GLU A 232 0.78 6.58 14.09
CA GLU A 232 0.27 7.96 14.20
C GLU A 232 -1.04 8.11 13.41
N TYR A 233 -1.12 7.65 12.15
CA TYR A 233 -2.35 7.72 11.36
C TYR A 233 -3.53 6.95 12.00
N THR A 234 -3.30 5.75 12.55
CA THR A 234 -4.37 4.98 13.20
C THR A 234 -4.73 5.49 14.61
N ALA A 235 -3.80 6.12 15.33
CA ALA A 235 -4.09 6.79 16.58
C ALA A 235 -4.91 8.07 16.37
N THR A 236 -4.51 8.94 15.44
CA THR A 236 -5.21 10.21 15.15
C THR A 236 -6.63 9.95 14.63
N VAL A 237 -6.82 8.95 13.77
CA VAL A 237 -8.17 8.53 13.31
C VAL A 237 -9.07 8.09 14.48
N ASN A 238 -8.53 7.40 15.49
CA ASN A 238 -9.31 6.94 16.64
C ASN A 238 -9.45 7.98 17.77
N HIS A 239 -8.56 8.97 17.84
CA HIS A 239 -8.65 10.06 18.82
C HIS A 239 -9.74 11.06 18.41
N LEU A 240 -9.81 11.43 17.12
CA LEU A 240 -10.86 12.30 16.57
C LEU A 240 -12.26 11.71 16.80
N VAL A 241 -12.46 10.42 16.50
CA VAL A 241 -13.72 9.70 16.73
C VAL A 241 -14.09 9.59 18.22
N LYS A 242 -13.13 9.69 19.14
CA LYS A 242 -13.40 9.69 20.60
C LYS A 242 -13.67 11.08 21.17
N ASP A 243 -13.11 12.13 20.59
CA ASP A 243 -13.30 13.49 21.06
C ASP A 243 -14.64 14.06 20.57
N GLU A 244 -15.06 13.77 19.33
CA GLU A 244 -16.39 14.17 18.82
C GLU A 244 -17.51 13.62 19.72
N VAL A 245 -17.48 12.32 20.07
CA VAL A 245 -18.48 11.68 20.95
C VAL A 245 -18.52 12.30 22.36
N LYS A 246 -17.37 12.75 22.91
CA LYS A 246 -17.31 13.37 24.25
C LYS A 246 -17.89 14.79 24.29
N TYR A 247 -17.74 15.55 23.22
CA TYR A 247 -18.30 16.90 23.14
C TYR A 247 -19.83 16.89 23.05
N GLU A 248 -20.43 15.81 22.51
CA GLU A 248 -21.88 15.64 22.43
C GLU A 248 -22.48 15.09 23.74
N GLU A 249 -21.90 14.06 24.36
CA GLU A 249 -22.39 13.53 25.65
C GLU A 249 -22.41 14.63 26.74
N THR A 250 -21.40 15.49 26.80
CA THR A 250 -21.31 16.56 27.81
C THR A 250 -22.18 17.78 27.53
N ALA A 251 -22.80 17.87 26.34
CA ALA A 251 -23.81 18.88 26.02
C ALA A 251 -25.21 18.45 26.49
N ILE A 252 -25.56 17.17 26.28
CA ILE A 252 -26.88 16.60 26.62
C ILE A 252 -27.11 16.58 28.14
N ASP A 253 -26.10 16.25 28.93
CA ASP A 253 -26.20 16.21 30.40
C ASP A 253 -26.45 17.58 31.06
N LYS A 254 -26.21 18.70 30.35
CA LYS A 254 -26.39 20.05 30.90
C LYS A 254 -27.80 20.62 30.73
N GLU A 255 -28.59 20.15 29.77
CA GLU A 255 -29.97 20.60 29.59
C GLU A 255 -30.97 19.89 30.54
N LEU A 256 -30.56 18.76 31.15
CA LEU A 256 -31.43 17.95 32.01
C LEU A 256 -31.31 18.23 33.52
N GLN A 257 -30.54 19.24 33.96
CA GLN A 257 -30.29 19.51 35.39
C GLN A 257 -30.81 20.85 35.95
N GLU A 258 -31.48 21.71 35.17
CA GLU A 258 -32.02 22.98 35.71
C GLU A 258 -33.46 22.90 36.27
N GLU A 259 -34.23 21.83 36.03
CA GLU A 259 -35.58 21.65 36.59
C GLU A 259 -35.61 20.65 37.77
N GLY A 260 -35.22 21.11 38.97
CA GLY A 260 -35.29 20.27 40.18
C GLY A 260 -34.73 20.88 41.47
N LYS A 261 -35.31 21.98 41.97
CA LYS A 261 -34.93 22.58 43.26
C LYS A 261 -35.72 22.02 44.46
N GLN A 262 -35.08 22.08 45.64
CA GLN A 262 -35.60 21.84 47.00
C GLN A 262 -35.67 20.34 47.40
N GLN A 263 -35.36 19.92 48.65
CA GLN A 263 -35.38 20.65 49.92
C GLN A 263 -34.51 20.00 51.04
N GLU A 264 -34.04 20.80 52.03
CA GLU A 264 -33.58 20.47 53.40
C GLU A 264 -32.35 19.52 53.61
N ASN A 265 -31.26 19.94 54.30
CA ASN A 265 -31.03 20.07 55.76
C ASN A 265 -31.25 18.75 56.53
N GLU A 266 -30.40 18.20 57.42
CA GLU A 266 -29.25 18.63 58.25
C GLU A 266 -28.47 17.34 58.72
N SER A 267 -27.33 17.28 59.44
CA SER A 267 -26.20 18.19 59.79
C SER A 267 -25.02 17.38 60.40
N ASN A 268 -23.83 18.01 60.55
CA ASN A 268 -22.64 17.57 61.32
C ASN A 268 -21.87 16.34 60.76
N SER A 269 -20.55 16.15 60.88
CA SER A 269 -19.36 16.89 61.39
C SER A 269 -18.11 16.08 60.92
N VAL A 270 -16.84 16.52 60.82
CA VAL A 270 -15.91 17.25 61.72
C VAL A 270 -14.72 17.79 60.87
N HIS A 271 -14.07 18.86 61.37
CA HIS A 271 -12.68 19.34 61.18
C HIS A 271 -11.59 18.35 60.66
N GLU A 272 -10.40 18.75 60.18
CA GLU A 272 -9.79 20.04 59.77
C GLU A 272 -8.46 19.70 59.05
N GLU A 273 -8.00 20.55 58.14
CA GLU A 273 -6.73 21.31 58.31
C GLU A 273 -6.55 22.28 57.13
N GLU A 274 -6.52 23.59 57.43
CA GLU A 274 -6.19 24.62 56.44
C GLU A 274 -4.67 24.73 56.25
N THR A 275 -4.21 25.03 55.05
CA THR A 275 -3.17 26.07 54.89
C THR A 275 -3.43 26.90 53.63
N LYS A 276 -3.34 28.22 53.77
CA LYS A 276 -3.78 29.24 52.81
C LYS A 276 -2.64 29.80 51.95
N PHE A 277 -3.05 30.67 51.01
CA PHE A 277 -2.32 31.76 50.34
C PHE A 277 -1.59 31.40 49.04
N GLU A 278 -1.65 32.20 47.95
CA GLU A 278 -2.30 33.50 47.73
C GLU A 278 -2.61 33.74 46.22
N GLU A 279 -3.65 34.51 45.89
CA GLU A 279 -3.92 34.99 44.51
C GLU A 279 -3.39 36.42 44.30
N GLN A 280 -2.80 36.70 43.12
CA GLN A 280 -2.89 37.96 42.35
C GLN A 280 -2.06 37.82 41.05
N SER A 281 -2.67 37.75 39.86
CA SER A 281 -3.22 38.84 39.02
C SER A 281 -2.19 39.52 38.10
N GLY A 282 -2.45 39.51 36.78
CA GLY A 282 -1.66 40.26 35.79
C GLY A 282 -1.82 39.70 34.36
N SER A 283 -2.43 40.47 33.47
CA SER A 283 -2.58 40.10 32.05
C SER A 283 -1.30 40.35 31.25
N GLU A 284 -1.04 39.54 30.24
CA GLU A 284 -0.75 40.05 28.89
C GLU A 284 -1.04 38.98 27.82
N VAL A 285 -1.74 39.36 26.75
CA VAL A 285 -2.07 38.48 25.62
C VAL A 285 -0.91 38.53 24.64
N GLN A 286 -0.24 37.40 24.42
CA GLN A 286 0.76 37.28 23.37
C GLN A 286 0.34 36.23 22.34
N THR A 287 -0.16 36.71 21.21
CA THR A 287 -0.59 35.88 20.07
C THR A 287 0.64 35.26 19.39
N SER A 288 0.96 34.00 19.69
CA SER A 288 2.01 33.27 18.99
C SER A 288 1.45 32.62 17.72
N PHE A 289 1.83 33.15 16.57
CA PHE A 289 1.74 32.43 15.30
C PHE A 289 2.59 31.16 15.38
N VAL A 290 2.01 30.01 15.01
CA VAL A 290 2.76 28.79 14.74
C VAL A 290 3.11 28.79 13.24
N PRO A 291 4.39 28.75 12.85
CA PRO A 291 4.76 28.69 11.43
C PRO A 291 4.64 27.27 10.86
N GLU A 292 4.43 27.19 9.54
CA GLU A 292 4.33 25.96 8.74
C GLU A 292 5.63 25.11 8.72
N ASP A 293 6.72 25.60 9.33
CA ASP A 293 8.06 25.00 9.29
C ASP A 293 8.21 23.68 10.08
N SER A 294 7.31 23.35 11.01
CA SER A 294 7.51 22.23 11.95
C SER A 294 7.51 20.85 11.27
N GLU A 295 6.68 20.67 10.24
CA GLU A 295 6.51 19.40 9.54
C GLU A 295 7.66 19.15 8.56
N ALA A 296 8.10 20.19 7.84
CA ALA A 296 9.31 20.14 7.02
C ALA A 296 10.57 19.84 7.86
N THR A 297 10.68 20.46 9.05
CA THR A 297 11.82 20.21 9.96
C THR A 297 11.76 18.80 10.56
N LYS A 298 10.57 18.26 10.88
CA LYS A 298 10.41 16.86 11.31
C LYS A 298 10.83 15.89 10.19
N CYS A 299 10.38 16.12 8.96
CA CYS A 299 10.77 15.32 7.80
C CYS A 299 12.27 15.41 7.48
N GLU A 300 12.91 16.58 7.62
CA GLU A 300 14.35 16.72 7.41
C GLU A 300 15.15 15.97 8.48
N LEU A 301 14.71 15.97 9.74
CA LEU A 301 15.29 15.14 10.80
C LEU A 301 15.08 13.63 10.56
N GLU A 302 13.91 13.21 10.07
CA GLU A 302 13.62 11.83 9.70
C GLU A 302 14.43 11.37 8.47
N MET A 303 14.58 12.23 7.46
CA MET A 303 15.47 11.99 6.30
C MET A 303 16.94 11.92 6.72
N ASN A 304 17.38 12.73 7.69
CA ASN A 304 18.73 12.63 8.24
C ASN A 304 18.92 11.34 9.06
N LEU A 305 17.94 10.91 9.86
CA LEU A 305 17.99 9.66 10.62
C LEU A 305 17.92 8.42 9.71
N LEU A 306 17.12 8.48 8.64
CA LEU A 306 17.12 7.50 7.56
C LEU A 306 18.47 7.51 6.82
N SER A 307 19.07 8.68 6.58
CA SER A 307 20.41 8.77 5.98
C SER A 307 21.50 8.21 6.89
N GLU A 308 21.46 8.43 8.21
CA GLU A 308 22.42 7.84 9.15
C GLU A 308 22.27 6.32 9.26
N THR A 309 21.04 5.79 9.27
CA THR A 309 20.81 4.34 9.22
C THR A 309 21.23 3.74 7.86
N VAL A 310 21.01 4.46 6.75
CA VAL A 310 21.50 4.18 5.38
C VAL A 310 23.00 4.49 5.20
N LEU A 311 23.71 4.97 6.23
CA LEU A 311 25.19 4.98 6.27
C LEU A 311 25.76 3.78 7.03
N SER A 312 24.93 3.07 7.81
CA SER A 312 25.34 1.91 8.62
C SER A 312 25.10 0.54 7.96
N GLY A 313 24.20 0.48 6.96
CA GLY A 313 23.80 -0.75 6.28
C GLY A 313 24.79 -1.30 5.24
N LYS A 314 24.49 -2.52 4.76
CA LYS A 314 25.04 -3.06 3.50
C LYS A 314 24.14 -2.59 2.37
N HIS A 315 24.66 -1.76 1.47
CA HIS A 315 23.88 -1.20 0.36
C HIS A 315 24.26 -1.84 -0.96
N TRP A 316 23.32 -1.85 -1.90
CA TRP A 316 23.60 -2.17 -3.29
C TRP A 316 24.53 -1.10 -3.89
N GLN A 317 25.59 -1.55 -4.55
CA GLN A 317 26.63 -0.72 -5.16
C GLN A 317 26.82 -1.12 -6.63
N THR A 318 27.27 -0.19 -7.47
CA THR A 318 27.65 -0.45 -8.86
C THR A 318 29.16 -0.68 -9.03
N ASP A 319 29.94 -0.54 -7.95
CA ASP A 319 31.38 -0.75 -7.94
C ASP A 319 31.75 -2.18 -8.38
N GLY A 320 32.77 -2.29 -9.22
CA GLY A 320 33.19 -3.56 -9.81
C GLY A 320 32.27 -4.12 -10.91
N ILE A 321 31.18 -3.42 -11.29
CA ILE A 321 30.36 -3.76 -12.46
C ILE A 321 30.79 -2.91 -13.66
N SER A 322 31.12 -3.56 -14.77
CA SER A 322 31.56 -2.88 -16.00
C SER A 322 31.03 -3.55 -17.27
N ASN A 323 31.25 -2.94 -18.43
CA ASN A 323 30.86 -3.46 -19.76
C ASN A 323 29.36 -3.85 -19.88
N VAL A 324 28.48 -3.13 -19.16
CA VAL A 324 27.04 -3.40 -19.17
C VAL A 324 26.47 -3.14 -20.57
N SER A 325 25.82 -4.15 -21.13
CA SER A 325 25.13 -4.08 -22.43
C SER A 325 23.81 -4.84 -22.38
N TYR A 326 22.79 -4.31 -23.03
CA TYR A 326 21.48 -4.93 -23.15
C TYR A 326 21.11 -5.10 -24.62
N LYS A 327 20.62 -6.29 -24.98
CA LYS A 327 20.09 -6.62 -26.30
C LYS A 327 18.58 -6.82 -26.19
N PRO A 328 17.74 -5.84 -26.61
CA PRO A 328 16.30 -5.91 -26.44
C PRO A 328 15.64 -7.11 -27.12
N GLU A 329 16.09 -7.48 -28.32
CA GLU A 329 15.54 -8.58 -29.12
C GLU A 329 15.68 -9.93 -28.41
N ASP A 330 16.85 -10.17 -27.81
CA ASP A 330 17.19 -11.41 -27.08
C ASP A 330 16.75 -11.36 -25.60
N ARG A 331 16.28 -10.19 -25.11
CA ARG A 331 16.15 -9.84 -23.69
C ARG A 331 17.42 -10.15 -22.85
N LEU A 332 18.59 -10.07 -23.47
CA LEU A 332 19.86 -10.49 -22.87
C LEU A 332 20.63 -9.29 -22.32
N ILE A 333 20.91 -9.31 -21.00
CA ILE A 333 21.85 -8.39 -20.36
C ILE A 333 23.21 -9.11 -20.24
N THR A 334 24.30 -8.39 -20.50
CA THR A 334 25.67 -8.89 -20.32
C THR A 334 26.50 -7.82 -19.61
N PHE A 335 27.24 -8.21 -18.59
CA PHE A 335 28.09 -7.34 -17.78
C PHE A 335 29.34 -8.11 -17.29
N SER A 336 30.35 -7.37 -16.86
CA SER A 336 31.58 -7.89 -16.24
C SER A 336 31.57 -7.59 -14.75
N LEU A 337 32.08 -8.53 -13.95
CA LEU A 337 32.25 -8.38 -12.50
C LEU A 337 33.73 -8.47 -12.13
N GLU A 338 34.20 -7.56 -11.28
CA GLU A 338 35.52 -7.65 -10.65
C GLU A 338 35.55 -8.65 -9.48
N THR A 339 34.45 -8.73 -8.72
CA THR A 339 34.28 -9.63 -7.57
C THR A 339 32.96 -10.39 -7.68
N LEU A 340 32.93 -11.66 -7.25
CA LEU A 340 31.70 -12.46 -7.20
C LEU A 340 30.87 -12.09 -5.96
N GLY A 341 29.57 -11.89 -6.16
CA GLY A 341 28.61 -11.62 -5.09
C GLY A 341 27.17 -11.70 -5.62
N PRO A 342 26.16 -11.43 -4.76
CA PRO A 342 24.80 -11.21 -5.21
C PRO A 342 24.73 -10.05 -6.20
N VAL A 343 23.92 -10.20 -7.24
CA VAL A 343 23.61 -9.13 -8.22
C VAL A 343 22.10 -9.09 -8.36
N THR A 344 21.54 -7.88 -8.43
CA THR A 344 20.11 -7.66 -8.66
C THR A 344 19.90 -6.60 -9.74
N LEU A 345 18.69 -6.53 -10.29
CA LEU A 345 18.25 -5.45 -11.17
C LEU A 345 17.39 -4.50 -10.33
N ILE A 346 17.80 -3.23 -10.25
CA ILE A 346 17.07 -2.18 -9.55
C ILE A 346 16.29 -1.36 -10.58
N GLN A 347 15.01 -1.13 -10.28
CA GLN A 347 14.14 -0.24 -11.04
C GLN A 347 13.80 0.98 -10.17
N ASP A 348 13.66 2.15 -10.81
CA ASP A 348 13.10 3.32 -10.16
C ASP A 348 11.66 3.03 -9.67
N ALA A 349 11.44 3.16 -8.37
CA ALA A 349 10.15 2.90 -7.73
C ALA A 349 9.04 3.84 -8.21
N HIS A 350 9.41 4.98 -8.79
CA HIS A 350 8.51 6.05 -9.23
C HIS A 350 8.29 6.08 -10.74
N ILE A 351 8.83 5.13 -11.52
CA ILE A 351 8.74 5.08 -13.00
C ILE A 351 7.31 5.12 -13.58
N ASN A 352 6.31 4.71 -12.80
CA ASN A 352 4.90 4.71 -13.16
C ASN A 352 4.12 5.93 -12.62
N MET A 353 4.81 6.89 -12.00
CA MET A 353 4.26 8.10 -11.38
C MET A 353 4.90 9.36 -12.02
N PRO A 354 4.16 10.48 -12.18
CA PRO A 354 2.74 10.63 -11.90
C PRO A 354 1.86 9.86 -12.90
N PHE A 355 0.63 9.57 -12.49
CA PHE A 355 -0.37 8.97 -13.37
C PHE A 355 -0.86 10.01 -14.39
N GLN A 356 -1.16 9.57 -15.61
CA GLN A 356 -1.76 10.40 -16.65
C GLN A 356 -3.27 10.52 -16.51
N SER A 357 -3.91 9.48 -15.99
CA SER A 357 -5.34 9.46 -15.65
C SER A 357 -5.66 8.24 -14.78
N TRP A 358 -6.82 8.29 -14.14
CA TRP A 358 -7.43 7.15 -13.47
C TRP A 358 -8.95 7.19 -13.63
N GLU A 359 -9.58 6.02 -13.59
CA GLU A 359 -11.04 5.85 -13.58
C GLU A 359 -11.43 4.73 -12.61
N LEU A 360 -12.50 4.94 -11.84
CA LEU A 360 -13.08 3.94 -10.95
C LEU A 360 -14.52 3.71 -11.42
N THR A 361 -14.83 2.52 -11.93
CA THR A 361 -16.14 2.23 -12.55
C THR A 361 -16.82 1.01 -11.90
N PRO A 362 -18.07 1.10 -11.40
CA PRO A 362 -18.80 -0.08 -10.97
C PRO A 362 -19.02 -1.03 -12.14
N LEU A 363 -18.76 -2.32 -11.90
CA LEU A 363 -19.13 -3.41 -12.79
C LEU A 363 -20.43 -4.06 -12.31
N ASP A 364 -20.57 -4.25 -10.99
CA ASP A 364 -21.76 -4.78 -10.33
C ASP A 364 -21.89 -4.16 -8.91
N VAL A 365 -22.91 -4.53 -8.14
CA VAL A 365 -23.14 -4.03 -6.77
C VAL A 365 -21.90 -4.21 -5.88
N ASP A 366 -21.34 -5.43 -5.86
CA ASP A 366 -20.16 -5.79 -5.07
C ASP A 366 -18.88 -5.91 -5.90
N LYS A 367 -18.81 -5.24 -7.06
CA LYS A 367 -17.64 -5.33 -7.96
C LYS A 367 -17.32 -4.01 -8.65
N VAL A 368 -16.09 -3.54 -8.49
CA VAL A 368 -15.59 -2.28 -9.07
C VAL A 368 -14.33 -2.53 -9.90
N LEU A 369 -14.09 -1.70 -10.91
CA LEU A 369 -12.87 -1.69 -11.72
C LEU A 369 -12.13 -0.37 -11.51
N LEU A 370 -10.93 -0.43 -10.94
CA LEU A 370 -9.98 0.68 -10.92
C LEU A 370 -9.03 0.56 -12.11
N THR A 371 -9.00 1.57 -12.98
CA THR A 371 -8.03 1.70 -14.07
C THR A 371 -7.07 2.84 -13.75
N VAL A 372 -5.77 2.55 -13.73
CA VAL A 372 -4.72 3.56 -13.58
C VAL A 372 -3.89 3.60 -14.86
N THR A 373 -3.77 4.78 -15.47
CA THR A 373 -2.99 5.02 -16.69
C THR A 373 -1.75 5.81 -16.32
N THR A 374 -0.59 5.28 -16.65
CA THR A 374 0.74 5.85 -16.40
C THR A 374 1.39 6.20 -17.75
N VAL A 375 2.61 6.73 -17.73
CA VAL A 375 3.36 7.04 -18.97
C VAL A 375 3.62 5.81 -19.84
N PHE A 376 3.80 4.64 -19.23
CA PHE A 376 4.21 3.40 -19.93
C PHE A 376 3.16 2.29 -19.89
N THR A 377 2.34 2.28 -18.84
CA THR A 377 1.45 1.18 -18.47
C THR A 377 0.00 1.64 -18.27
N THR A 378 -0.96 0.82 -18.67
CA THR A 378 -2.34 0.91 -18.18
C THR A 378 -2.63 -0.37 -17.40
N ILE A 379 -2.97 -0.20 -16.11
CA ILE A 379 -3.23 -1.29 -15.18
C ILE A 379 -4.72 -1.29 -14.84
N GLN A 380 -5.37 -2.44 -15.00
CA GLN A 380 -6.77 -2.65 -14.67
C GLN A 380 -6.91 -3.62 -13.50
N ILE A 381 -7.51 -3.13 -12.40
CA ILE A 381 -7.66 -3.85 -11.13
C ILE A 381 -9.15 -4.04 -10.86
N GLN A 382 -9.62 -5.28 -10.82
CA GLN A 382 -10.96 -5.61 -10.33
C GLN A 382 -10.91 -5.77 -8.82
N ILE A 383 -11.80 -5.07 -8.12
CA ILE A 383 -11.99 -5.15 -6.67
C ILE A 383 -13.36 -5.79 -6.44
N LYS A 384 -13.43 -6.83 -5.61
CA LYS A 384 -14.65 -7.55 -5.26
C LYS A 384 -14.55 -8.06 -3.82
N GLU A 385 -15.55 -7.79 -2.99
CA GLU A 385 -15.52 -8.15 -1.56
C GLU A 385 -14.20 -7.67 -0.93
N ASN A 386 -13.46 -8.54 -0.22
CA ASN A 386 -12.14 -8.25 0.36
C ASN A 386 -10.97 -8.65 -0.56
N LEU A 387 -11.16 -8.72 -1.88
CA LEU A 387 -10.18 -9.24 -2.83
C LEU A 387 -9.93 -8.30 -4.03
N CYS A 388 -8.70 -8.30 -4.50
CA CYS A 388 -8.22 -7.62 -5.71
C CYS A 388 -7.75 -8.66 -6.75
N LEU A 389 -7.93 -8.33 -8.03
CA LEU A 389 -7.55 -9.13 -9.18
C LEU A 389 -6.95 -8.22 -10.26
N LEU A 390 -5.79 -8.61 -10.80
CA LEU A 390 -5.26 -8.00 -12.01
C LEU A 390 -6.07 -8.48 -13.22
N ALA A 391 -6.83 -7.57 -13.84
CA ALA A 391 -7.73 -7.87 -14.94
C ALA A 391 -7.08 -7.71 -16.32
N SER A 392 -6.21 -6.72 -16.50
CA SER A 392 -5.27 -6.67 -17.63
C SER A 392 -4.12 -5.69 -17.40
N ILE A 393 -3.00 -5.91 -18.08
CA ILE A 393 -1.94 -4.91 -18.30
C ILE A 393 -1.81 -4.60 -19.80
N THR A 394 -1.77 -3.32 -20.12
CA THR A 394 -1.35 -2.83 -21.45
C THR A 394 -0.05 -2.04 -21.31
N LEU A 395 1.01 -2.49 -21.98
CA LEU A 395 2.33 -1.87 -21.99
C LEU A 395 2.58 -1.32 -23.40
N SER A 396 2.77 0.00 -23.54
CA SER A 396 3.02 0.65 -24.85
C SER A 396 2.05 0.21 -25.95
N ASN A 397 0.74 0.20 -25.65
CA ASN A 397 -0.37 -0.24 -26.53
C ASN A 397 -0.36 -1.72 -26.93
N LYS A 398 0.43 -2.58 -26.29
CA LYS A 398 0.38 -4.04 -26.44
C LYS A 398 -0.12 -4.66 -25.14
N LYS A 399 -1.10 -5.58 -25.23
CA LYS A 399 -1.48 -6.41 -24.07
C LYS A 399 -0.30 -7.30 -23.71
N HIS A 400 0.06 -7.33 -22.44
CA HIS A 400 1.14 -8.16 -21.93
C HIS A 400 0.59 -9.13 -20.88
N PHE A 401 0.70 -10.43 -21.13
CA PHE A 401 0.31 -11.43 -20.16
C PHE A 401 1.22 -11.36 -18.92
N SER A 402 0.64 -11.39 -17.73
CA SER A 402 1.40 -11.45 -16.47
C SER A 402 1.02 -12.70 -15.68
N ILE A 403 1.99 -13.26 -14.94
CA ILE A 403 1.80 -14.39 -14.02
C ILE A 403 0.80 -14.05 -12.89
N LEU A 404 0.48 -12.76 -12.72
CA LEU A 404 -0.52 -12.23 -11.80
C LEU A 404 -1.95 -12.20 -12.36
N GLU A 405 -2.14 -12.25 -13.69
CA GLU A 405 -3.47 -12.19 -14.29
C GLU A 405 -4.31 -13.42 -13.88
N GLY A 406 -5.56 -13.20 -13.50
CA GLY A 406 -6.48 -14.27 -13.09
C GLY A 406 -6.42 -14.70 -11.61
N LYS A 407 -5.45 -14.20 -10.82
CA LYS A 407 -5.31 -14.53 -9.40
C LYS A 407 -6.02 -13.49 -8.51
N TRP A 408 -6.96 -13.96 -7.67
CA TRP A 408 -7.55 -13.14 -6.60
C TRP A 408 -6.66 -13.17 -5.35
N MET A 409 -6.44 -12.01 -4.75
CA MET A 409 -5.54 -11.80 -3.60
C MET A 409 -6.16 -10.79 -2.63
N THR A 410 -5.78 -10.79 -1.35
CA THR A 410 -6.10 -9.65 -0.46
C THR A 410 -5.44 -8.36 -0.98
N PRO A 411 -5.93 -7.16 -0.66
CA PRO A 411 -5.34 -5.91 -1.15
C PRO A 411 -3.84 -5.78 -0.85
N ILE A 412 -3.40 -6.24 0.33
CA ILE A 412 -1.98 -6.24 0.74
C ILE A 412 -1.17 -7.24 -0.08
N SER A 413 -1.61 -8.49 -0.18
CA SER A 413 -0.96 -9.51 -1.02
C SER A 413 -0.87 -9.06 -2.49
N PHE A 414 -1.93 -8.40 -2.99
CA PHE A 414 -2.00 -7.85 -4.33
C PHE A 414 -0.96 -6.73 -4.55
N ILE A 415 -0.84 -5.79 -3.60
CA ILE A 415 0.16 -4.71 -3.64
C ILE A 415 1.58 -5.28 -3.64
N CYS A 416 1.86 -6.26 -2.78
CA CYS A 416 3.16 -6.93 -2.72
C CYS A 416 3.50 -7.60 -4.06
N ALA A 417 2.61 -8.47 -4.56
CA ALA A 417 2.83 -9.20 -5.81
C ALA A 417 2.98 -8.27 -7.03
N LEU A 418 2.21 -7.16 -7.09
CA LEU A 418 2.31 -6.19 -8.18
C LEU A 418 3.62 -5.38 -8.11
N LYS A 419 4.12 -5.06 -6.91
CA LYS A 419 5.45 -4.45 -6.71
C LYS A 419 6.58 -5.40 -7.11
N GLU A 420 6.50 -6.67 -6.69
CA GLU A 420 7.50 -7.71 -7.04
C GLU A 420 7.55 -7.99 -8.55
N ALA A 421 6.45 -7.79 -9.28
CA ALA A 421 6.40 -7.84 -10.74
C ALA A 421 6.92 -6.57 -11.45
N GLY A 422 7.49 -5.58 -10.73
CA GLY A 422 8.01 -4.33 -11.30
C GLY A 422 6.92 -3.32 -11.72
N LEU A 423 5.71 -3.45 -11.18
CA LEU A 423 4.54 -2.63 -11.54
C LEU A 423 4.09 -1.78 -10.36
N ASN A 424 5.03 -1.10 -9.70
CA ASN A 424 4.71 -0.23 -8.58
C ASN A 424 3.86 0.97 -9.02
N ILE A 425 2.65 1.09 -8.49
CA ILE A 425 1.76 2.27 -8.58
C ILE A 425 1.33 2.77 -7.18
N PHE A 426 2.06 2.36 -6.14
CA PHE A 426 1.70 2.63 -4.75
C PHE A 426 2.80 3.50 -4.12
N PRO A 427 2.60 4.83 -4.01
CA PRO A 427 3.59 5.71 -3.42
C PRO A 427 3.87 5.36 -1.96
N SER A 428 5.13 5.51 -1.54
CA SER A 428 5.52 5.53 -0.14
C SER A 428 5.31 6.91 0.47
N GLU A 429 5.44 7.00 1.79
CA GLU A 429 5.34 8.24 2.60
C GLU A 429 6.13 9.41 1.98
N HIS A 430 7.38 9.17 1.58
CA HIS A 430 8.29 10.16 1.02
C HIS A 430 8.30 10.23 -0.52
N SER A 431 7.40 9.54 -1.22
CA SER A 431 7.35 9.56 -2.70
C SER A 431 7.13 10.96 -3.30
N HIS A 432 6.56 11.88 -2.53
CA HIS A 432 6.25 13.24 -2.98
C HIS A 432 7.50 14.11 -3.22
N PHE A 433 8.67 13.72 -2.70
CA PHE A 433 9.94 14.37 -3.01
C PHE A 433 10.53 13.96 -4.37
N TYR A 434 10.10 12.81 -4.92
CA TYR A 434 10.66 12.22 -6.14
C TYR A 434 9.76 12.40 -7.38
N VAL A 435 8.50 12.77 -7.17
CA VAL A 435 7.50 12.92 -8.24
C VAL A 435 6.95 14.34 -8.22
N VAL A 436 6.95 15.02 -9.37
CA VAL A 436 6.32 16.35 -9.50
C VAL A 436 4.80 16.19 -9.49
N ILE A 437 4.18 16.54 -8.37
CA ILE A 437 2.74 16.37 -8.11
C ILE A 437 2.15 17.59 -7.39
N ASN A 438 0.82 17.70 -7.37
CA ASN A 438 0.14 18.58 -6.42
C ASN A 438 -0.25 17.79 -5.18
N TYR A 439 0.64 17.76 -4.20
CA TYR A 439 0.45 17.02 -2.95
C TYR A 439 -0.80 17.52 -2.22
N LYS A 440 -1.82 16.66 -2.09
CA LYS A 440 -3.05 17.00 -1.38
C LYS A 440 -2.89 16.76 0.12
N ASP A 441 -3.63 17.55 0.89
CA ASP A 441 -3.78 17.35 2.32
C ASP A 441 -4.24 15.89 2.60
N PRO A 442 -3.50 15.10 3.40
CA PRO A 442 -3.82 13.69 3.63
C PRO A 442 -5.18 13.45 4.29
N LEU A 443 -5.67 14.36 5.14
CA LEU A 443 -6.97 14.21 5.80
C LEU A 443 -8.11 14.47 4.81
N ILE A 444 -7.95 15.45 3.92
CA ILE A 444 -8.94 15.77 2.87
C ILE A 444 -8.97 14.66 1.82
N GLU A 445 -7.81 14.14 1.42
CA GLU A 445 -7.67 13.00 0.53
C GLU A 445 -8.31 11.73 1.15
N MET A 446 -8.07 11.45 2.44
CA MET A 446 -8.72 10.35 3.17
C MET A 446 -10.25 10.50 3.21
N LYS A 447 -10.75 11.68 3.63
CA LYS A 447 -12.20 11.97 3.68
C LYS A 447 -12.86 11.83 2.31
N ALA A 448 -12.16 12.22 1.24
CA ALA A 448 -12.62 12.02 -0.12
C ALA A 448 -12.71 10.53 -0.44
N TYR A 449 -11.65 9.74 -0.24
CA TYR A 449 -11.65 8.32 -0.58
C TYR A 449 -12.70 7.48 0.14
N ARG A 450 -12.97 7.75 1.42
CA ARG A 450 -14.08 7.08 2.14
C ARG A 450 -15.42 7.30 1.45
N GLN A 451 -15.72 8.54 1.08
CA GLN A 451 -16.98 8.90 0.42
C GLN A 451 -17.04 8.43 -1.04
N LEU A 452 -15.93 8.44 -1.77
CA LEU A 452 -15.84 7.84 -3.11
C LEU A 452 -16.10 6.32 -3.05
N ALA A 453 -15.60 5.64 -2.01
CA ALA A 453 -15.82 4.22 -1.81
C ALA A 453 -17.29 3.89 -1.47
N LEU A 454 -17.92 4.66 -0.57
CA LEU A 454 -19.36 4.55 -0.25
C LEU A 454 -20.25 4.63 -1.51
N LEU A 455 -19.88 5.48 -2.47
CA LEU A 455 -20.63 5.72 -3.70
C LEU A 455 -20.25 4.77 -4.87
N SER A 456 -19.19 3.97 -4.72
CA SER A 456 -18.50 3.29 -5.82
C SER A 456 -19.29 2.20 -6.55
N SER A 457 -20.36 1.66 -5.95
CA SER A 457 -21.23 0.63 -6.53
C SER A 457 -22.28 1.17 -7.53
N ALA A 458 -22.52 2.49 -7.52
CA ALA A 458 -23.50 3.15 -8.37
C ALA A 458 -22.93 4.32 -9.20
N PHE A 459 -21.77 4.84 -8.83
CA PHE A 459 -21.13 5.98 -9.49
C PHE A 459 -19.76 5.61 -10.04
N ALA A 460 -19.54 5.95 -11.30
CA ALA A 460 -18.22 6.00 -11.90
C ALA A 460 -17.54 7.33 -11.51
N PHE A 461 -16.23 7.25 -11.27
CA PHE A 461 -15.36 8.38 -10.97
C PHE A 461 -14.18 8.43 -11.93
N GLY A 462 -13.55 9.60 -12.04
CA GLY A 462 -12.29 9.72 -12.77
C GLY A 462 -11.50 10.99 -12.50
N TRP A 463 -10.25 10.93 -12.92
CA TRP A 463 -9.27 12.03 -12.89
C TRP A 463 -9.82 13.33 -13.50
N SER A 464 -9.55 14.48 -12.89
CA SER A 464 -9.79 15.80 -13.50
C SER A 464 -8.48 16.56 -13.67
N LYS A 465 -8.29 17.17 -14.85
CA LYS A 465 -7.11 18.01 -15.15
C LYS A 465 -6.94 19.18 -14.18
N TRP A 466 -7.99 19.57 -13.46
CA TRP A 466 -7.99 20.72 -12.57
C TRP A 466 -7.28 20.47 -11.24
N ASN A 467 -6.99 19.21 -10.87
CA ASN A 467 -6.25 18.92 -9.65
C ASN A 467 -4.86 19.56 -9.63
N ILE A 468 -4.19 19.75 -10.78
CA ILE A 468 -2.87 20.40 -10.87
C ILE A 468 -2.90 21.91 -10.59
N VAL A 469 -4.06 22.56 -10.74
CA VAL A 469 -4.24 24.03 -10.55
C VAL A 469 -4.93 24.34 -9.21
N CYS A 470 -5.81 23.45 -8.75
CA CYS A 470 -6.55 23.61 -7.50
C CYS A 470 -5.60 23.51 -6.28
N SER A 471 -5.92 24.18 -5.17
CA SER A 471 -5.08 24.17 -3.96
C SER A 471 -4.90 22.77 -3.36
N SER A 472 -3.86 22.58 -2.55
CA SER A 472 -3.58 21.32 -1.85
C SER A 472 -4.72 20.87 -0.94
N ASN A 473 -5.45 21.83 -0.35
CA ASN A 473 -6.63 21.60 0.49
C ASN A 473 -7.94 21.37 -0.28
N LYS A 474 -7.89 21.10 -1.59
CA LYS A 474 -9.06 20.84 -2.43
C LYS A 474 -8.79 19.73 -3.43
N VAL A 475 -9.76 18.83 -3.56
CA VAL A 475 -9.75 17.75 -4.55
C VAL A 475 -10.90 17.92 -5.54
N ILE A 476 -10.64 17.61 -6.81
CA ILE A 476 -11.62 17.68 -7.89
C ILE A 476 -11.74 16.30 -8.53
N VAL A 477 -12.98 15.83 -8.70
CA VAL A 477 -13.27 14.50 -9.23
C VAL A 477 -14.35 14.58 -10.30
N LYS A 478 -14.19 13.80 -11.37
CA LYS A 478 -15.27 13.52 -12.31
C LYS A 478 -16.21 12.53 -11.68
N LEU A 479 -17.51 12.78 -11.78
CA LEU A 479 -18.57 11.89 -11.33
C LEU A 479 -19.55 11.62 -12.47
N LYS A 480 -19.99 10.37 -12.58
CA LYS A 480 -21.17 10.02 -13.37
C LYS A 480 -21.91 8.80 -12.78
N GLU A 481 -23.23 8.89 -12.67
CA GLU A 481 -24.07 7.72 -12.33
C GLU A 481 -23.91 6.60 -13.39
N HIS A 482 -23.64 5.38 -12.93
CA HIS A 482 -23.34 4.23 -13.76
C HIS A 482 -23.99 2.95 -13.22
N LEU A 483 -25.21 2.66 -13.71
CA LEU A 483 -26.01 1.53 -13.22
C LEU A 483 -25.88 0.24 -14.06
N SER A 484 -25.13 0.26 -15.16
CA SER A 484 -25.06 -0.84 -16.14
C SER A 484 -23.62 -1.19 -16.50
N GLU A 485 -23.30 -2.49 -16.57
CA GLU A 485 -21.99 -3.06 -16.98
C GLU A 485 -21.39 -2.52 -18.29
N LYS A 486 -22.18 -1.88 -19.16
CA LYS A 486 -21.73 -1.49 -20.50
C LYS A 486 -20.96 -0.17 -20.47
N PRO A 487 -19.72 -0.11 -21.00
CA PRO A 487 -18.93 1.11 -21.05
C PRO A 487 -19.66 2.21 -21.84
N ILE A 488 -19.67 3.41 -21.28
CA ILE A 488 -20.40 4.55 -21.83
C ILE A 488 -19.57 5.17 -22.95
N GLN A 489 -20.07 5.13 -24.19
CA GLN A 489 -19.35 5.66 -25.36
C GLN A 489 -19.06 7.18 -25.29
N LYS A 490 -19.89 7.96 -24.59
CA LYS A 490 -19.68 9.39 -24.30
C LYS A 490 -20.22 9.75 -22.91
N PRO A 491 -19.41 9.70 -21.85
CA PRO A 491 -19.83 10.13 -20.51
C PRO A 491 -19.98 11.65 -20.42
N ASN A 492 -21.18 12.11 -20.06
CA ASN A 492 -21.41 13.49 -19.61
C ASN A 492 -20.97 13.60 -18.13
N TRP A 493 -19.67 13.78 -17.93
CA TRP A 493 -19.06 13.90 -16.61
C TRP A 493 -19.51 15.19 -15.91
N THR A 494 -19.84 15.08 -14.63
CA THR A 494 -19.98 16.22 -13.72
C THR A 494 -18.68 16.40 -12.95
N LEU A 495 -18.24 17.64 -12.72
CA LEU A 495 -17.12 17.92 -11.82
C LEU A 495 -17.65 18.27 -10.43
N LEU A 496 -17.17 17.55 -9.42
CA LEU A 496 -17.32 17.91 -8.01
C LEU A 496 -15.99 18.41 -7.48
N MET A 497 -16.04 19.39 -6.58
CA MET A 497 -14.91 19.88 -5.79
C MET A 497 -15.22 19.66 -4.31
N PHE A 498 -14.22 19.24 -3.53
CA PHE A 498 -14.35 18.99 -2.09
C PHE A 498 -13.16 19.56 -1.32
N SER A 499 -13.42 20.26 -0.21
CA SER A 499 -12.42 20.89 0.67
C SER A 499 -12.21 20.17 2.00
N GLY A 500 -12.74 18.96 2.18
CA GLY A 500 -12.71 18.22 3.45
C GLY A 500 -13.89 18.49 4.38
N ASP A 501 -14.59 19.60 4.15
CA ASP A 501 -15.68 20.13 4.97
C ASP A 501 -16.85 20.72 4.15
N ARG A 502 -16.68 20.83 2.82
CA ARG A 502 -17.66 21.34 1.87
C ARG A 502 -17.47 20.67 0.52
N ALA A 503 -18.56 20.21 -0.08
CA ALA A 503 -18.65 19.64 -1.42
C ALA A 503 -19.55 20.51 -2.29
N GLN A 504 -19.12 20.76 -3.53
CA GLN A 504 -19.90 21.55 -4.50
C GLN A 504 -19.74 21.06 -5.93
N ARG A 505 -20.79 21.29 -6.74
CA ARG A 505 -20.77 21.02 -8.18
C ARG A 505 -20.23 22.21 -8.95
N LEU A 506 -19.18 22.01 -9.74
CA LEU A 506 -18.59 23.09 -10.54
C LEU A 506 -19.42 23.39 -11.79
N LYS A 507 -19.46 24.67 -12.17
CA LYS A 507 -20.04 25.17 -13.43
C LYS A 507 -19.17 24.82 -14.65
N ILE A 508 -17.85 24.73 -14.45
CA ILE A 508 -16.88 24.38 -15.48
C ILE A 508 -16.90 22.89 -15.84
N ASN A 509 -16.23 22.54 -16.94
CA ASN A 509 -15.96 21.17 -17.35
C ASN A 509 -14.50 21.02 -17.79
N GLU A 510 -14.09 19.83 -18.23
CA GLU A 510 -12.71 19.57 -18.68
C GLU A 510 -12.31 20.34 -19.94
N ASN A 511 -13.26 20.80 -20.74
CA ASN A 511 -13.00 21.57 -21.95
C ASN A 511 -12.95 23.08 -21.69
N SER A 512 -13.24 23.53 -20.46
CA SER A 512 -13.08 24.93 -20.06
C SER A 512 -11.60 25.34 -20.11
N GLU A 513 -11.33 26.56 -20.56
CA GLU A 513 -9.98 27.12 -20.73
C GLU A 513 -9.35 27.51 -19.40
N THR A 514 -10.13 28.13 -18.50
CA THR A 514 -9.69 28.60 -17.19
C THR A 514 -10.33 27.81 -16.05
N PHE A 515 -9.58 27.64 -14.97
CA PHE A 515 -10.13 27.10 -13.72
C PHE A 515 -11.09 28.12 -13.08
N SER A 516 -12.18 27.62 -12.49
CA SER A 516 -13.14 28.43 -11.75
C SER A 516 -13.87 27.57 -10.74
N GLU A 517 -13.94 28.05 -9.49
CA GLU A 517 -14.68 27.44 -8.40
C GLU A 517 -16.17 27.84 -8.38
N ALA A 518 -16.67 28.46 -9.46
CA ALA A 518 -18.07 28.86 -9.55
C ALA A 518 -19.01 27.66 -9.43
N LEU A 519 -19.90 27.71 -8.43
CA LEU A 519 -20.99 26.77 -8.24
C LEU A 519 -21.87 26.70 -9.49
N LYS A 520 -22.34 25.50 -9.84
CA LYS A 520 -23.28 25.34 -10.95
C LYS A 520 -24.61 25.99 -10.61
N GLU A 521 -25.20 26.66 -11.59
CA GLU A 521 -26.55 27.24 -11.49
C GLU A 521 -27.57 26.17 -11.03
N GLU A 522 -28.48 26.59 -10.15
CA GLU A 522 -29.53 25.75 -9.55
C GLU A 522 -29.02 24.54 -8.76
N THR A 523 -27.78 24.61 -8.23
CA THR A 523 -27.28 23.63 -7.25
C THR A 523 -26.87 24.30 -5.96
N GLU A 524 -26.86 23.53 -4.88
CA GLU A 524 -26.38 23.96 -3.56
C GLU A 524 -24.99 23.35 -3.28
N PHE A 525 -24.40 23.72 -2.16
CA PHE A 525 -23.27 23.02 -1.58
C PHE A 525 -23.69 22.33 -0.28
N HIS A 526 -22.94 21.28 0.05
CA HIS A 526 -23.19 20.38 1.17
C HIS A 526 -21.90 20.24 1.98
N SER A 527 -21.98 19.72 3.19
CA SER A 527 -20.81 19.48 4.02
C SER A 527 -20.03 18.22 3.57
N THR A 528 -20.64 17.37 2.74
CA THR A 528 -20.09 16.06 2.32
C THR A 528 -20.30 15.76 0.83
N LEU A 529 -19.38 15.00 0.22
CA LEU A 529 -19.51 14.48 -1.15
C LEU A 529 -20.72 13.55 -1.30
N TYR A 530 -21.01 12.73 -0.28
CA TYR A 530 -22.16 11.82 -0.31
C TYR A 530 -23.49 12.61 -0.43
N HIS A 531 -23.69 13.65 0.38
CA HIS A 531 -24.91 14.47 0.31
C HIS A 531 -25.00 15.28 -0.98
N MET A 532 -23.88 15.86 -1.45
CA MET A 532 -23.83 16.51 -2.77
C MET A 532 -24.22 15.57 -3.92
N VAL A 533 -23.92 14.26 -3.83
CA VAL A 533 -24.33 13.28 -4.85
C VAL A 533 -25.78 12.84 -4.67
N LYS A 534 -26.23 12.62 -3.43
CA LYS A 534 -27.61 12.26 -3.04
C LYS A 534 -28.64 13.22 -3.63
N ASP A 535 -28.33 14.51 -3.72
CA ASP A 535 -29.16 15.57 -4.28
C ASP A 535 -29.61 15.36 -5.76
N PHE A 536 -28.82 14.62 -6.55
CA PHE A 536 -29.15 14.31 -7.95
C PHE A 536 -29.03 12.83 -8.32
N ALA A 537 -28.76 11.96 -7.35
CA ALA A 537 -28.72 10.52 -7.54
C ALA A 537 -30.12 9.96 -7.85
N SER A 538 -30.22 9.03 -8.79
CA SER A 538 -31.47 8.29 -8.99
C SER A 538 -31.77 7.39 -7.79
N GLN A 539 -33.06 7.13 -7.53
CA GLN A 539 -33.46 6.21 -6.46
C GLN A 539 -32.79 4.84 -6.58
N LYS A 540 -32.58 4.35 -7.82
CA LYS A 540 -31.87 3.09 -8.11
C LYS A 540 -30.38 3.13 -7.75
N ALA A 541 -29.74 4.29 -7.90
CA ALA A 541 -28.36 4.48 -7.45
C ALA A 541 -28.27 4.40 -5.92
N MET A 542 -29.18 5.08 -5.21
CA MET A 542 -29.24 5.05 -3.75
C MET A 542 -29.60 3.66 -3.19
N GLU A 543 -30.47 2.90 -3.88
CA GLU A 543 -30.75 1.50 -3.56
C GLU A 543 -29.50 0.62 -3.69
N LYS A 544 -28.71 0.76 -4.77
CA LYS A 544 -27.43 0.05 -4.94
C LYS A 544 -26.40 0.40 -3.86
N ILE A 545 -26.26 1.68 -3.52
CA ILE A 545 -25.35 2.15 -2.46
C ILE A 545 -25.71 1.48 -1.12
N ARG A 546 -27.00 1.48 -0.76
CA ARG A 546 -27.50 0.84 0.48
C ARG A 546 -27.33 -0.68 0.52
N SER A 547 -27.24 -1.35 -0.63
CA SER A 547 -27.03 -2.80 -0.72
C SER A 547 -25.56 -3.22 -0.89
N SER A 548 -24.61 -2.29 -0.80
CA SER A 548 -23.19 -2.55 -1.06
C SER A 548 -22.51 -3.21 0.13
N SER A 549 -21.68 -4.23 -0.11
CA SER A 549 -20.90 -4.89 0.94
C SER A 549 -19.89 -3.94 1.58
N CYS A 550 -19.84 -3.93 2.91
CA CYS A 550 -18.82 -3.21 3.69
C CYS A 550 -17.39 -3.66 3.32
N GLN A 551 -17.19 -4.92 2.94
CA GLN A 551 -15.89 -5.43 2.49
C GLN A 551 -15.44 -4.80 1.15
N LEU A 552 -16.37 -4.57 0.21
CA LEU A 552 -16.07 -3.85 -1.03
C LEU A 552 -15.69 -2.40 -0.72
N ILE A 553 -16.50 -1.71 0.09
CA ILE A 553 -16.29 -0.30 0.43
C ILE A 553 -14.91 -0.10 1.09
N ASP A 554 -14.57 -0.94 2.08
CA ASP A 554 -13.24 -0.96 2.70
C ASP A 554 -12.12 -1.23 1.68
N SER A 555 -12.27 -2.23 0.80
CA SER A 555 -11.23 -2.57 -0.18
C SER A 555 -11.03 -1.50 -1.25
N VAL A 556 -12.11 -0.86 -1.71
CA VAL A 556 -12.04 0.29 -2.63
C VAL A 556 -11.35 1.46 -1.95
N CYS A 557 -11.74 1.79 -0.71
CA CYS A 557 -11.10 2.85 0.08
C CYS A 557 -9.60 2.57 0.29
N TYR A 558 -9.25 1.33 0.67
CA TYR A 558 -7.87 0.89 0.89
C TYR A 558 -7.02 1.00 -0.39
N MET A 559 -7.55 0.57 -1.54
CA MET A 559 -6.83 0.66 -2.82
C MET A 559 -6.66 2.11 -3.29
N LEU A 560 -7.65 2.98 -3.07
CA LEU A 560 -7.54 4.41 -3.35
C LEU A 560 -6.51 5.11 -2.43
N LEU A 561 -6.55 4.83 -1.13
CA LEU A 561 -5.53 5.29 -0.16
C LEU A 561 -4.13 4.80 -0.51
N SER A 562 -3.99 3.54 -0.95
CA SER A 562 -2.70 2.94 -1.31
C SER A 562 -2.10 3.49 -2.61
N THR A 563 -2.94 3.94 -3.54
CA THR A 563 -2.51 4.52 -4.83
C THR A 563 -2.39 6.05 -4.77
N ARG A 564 -3.08 6.72 -3.85
CA ARG A 564 -3.15 8.18 -3.70
C ARG A 564 -3.41 8.90 -5.03
N VAL A 565 -4.35 8.38 -5.83
CA VAL A 565 -4.68 8.87 -7.17
C VAL A 565 -5.00 10.37 -7.24
N LEU A 566 -5.63 10.97 -6.22
CA LEU A 566 -5.95 12.41 -6.17
C LEU A 566 -4.71 13.31 -6.01
N SER A 567 -3.65 12.82 -5.36
CA SER A 567 -2.36 13.52 -5.26
C SER A 567 -1.44 13.22 -6.43
N TYR A 568 -1.39 11.97 -6.92
CA TYR A 568 -0.40 11.50 -7.91
C TYR A 568 -0.89 11.55 -9.37
N SER A 569 -1.88 12.38 -9.71
CA SER A 569 -2.38 12.58 -11.09
C SER A 569 -2.76 14.02 -11.44
#